data_AF-A0A4Q1BA91-F1
#
_entry.id   AF-A0A4Q1BA91-F1
#
_cell.length_a   1.000
_cell.length_b   1.000
_cell.length_c   1.000
_cell.angle_alpha   90.00
_cell.angle_beta   90.00
_cell.angle_gamma   90.00
#
_symmetry.space_group_name_H-M   'P 1'
#
loop_
_entity.id
_entity.type
_entity.pdbx_description
1 polymer ?
#
loop_
_entity_poly.entity_id
_entity_poly.type
_entity_poly.pdbx_seq_one_letter_code
_entity_poly.pdbx_strand_id
1 'polypeptide(L)' 'MMNLLGIIILALILTLSINYINRHIIKLFEANNIKQALITTYVTLGCSIIVVSLMTLLMRNMVIDFAKVFYR' A
#
# COMPACT_ATOMS: atom_id res chain seq x y z
N MET A 1 18.26 -9.61 0.16
CA MET A 1 18.40 -8.15 0.00
C MET A 1 17.45 -7.53 -1.03
N MET A 2 17.27 -8.11 -2.23
CA MET A 2 16.42 -7.54 -3.29
C MET A 2 14.92 -7.41 -2.90
N ASN A 3 14.38 -8.39 -2.16
CA ASN A 3 13.00 -8.36 -1.66
C ASN A 3 12.78 -7.24 -0.60
N LEU A 4 13.79 -6.89 0.19
CA LEU A 4 13.67 -5.89 1.26
C LEU A 4 13.56 -4.48 0.68
N LEU A 5 14.44 -4.16 -0.27
CA LEU A 5 14.37 -2.92 -1.03
C LEU A 5 13.04 -2.82 -1.78
N GLY A 6 12.56 -3.92 -2.37
CA GLY A 6 11.25 -3.97 -3.03
C GLY A 6 10.10 -3.60 -2.09
N ILE A 7 10.08 -4.15 -0.87
CA ILE A 7 9.02 -3.87 0.10
C ILE A 7 9.07 -2.42 0.60
N ILE A 8 10.27 -1.87 0.83
CA ILE A 8 10.45 -0.47 1.24
C ILE A 8 9.95 0.47 0.14
N ILE A 9 10.31 0.22 -1.12
CA ILE A 9 9.86 1.03 -2.25
C ILE A 9 8.33 0.96 -2.40
N LEU A 10 7.74 -0.25 -2.31
CA LEU A 10 6.29 -0.45 -2.33
C LEU A 10 5.58 0.30 -1.20
N ALA A 11 6.12 0.27 0.03
CA ALA A 11 5.58 1.01 1.17
C ALA A 11 5.62 2.52 0.93
N LEU A 12 6.73 3.02 0.40
CA LEU A 12 6.97 4.45 0.20
C LEU A 12 6.07 5.00 -0.92
N ILE A 13 5.94 4.26 -2.03
CA ILE A 13 5.01 4.56 -3.11
C ILE A 13 3.57 4.56 -2.59
N LEU A 14 3.17 3.54 -1.81
CA LEU A 14 1.83 3.44 -1.26
C LEU A 14 1.51 4.64 -0.35
N THR A 15 2.43 5.00 0.54
CA THR A 15 2.25 6.10 1.48
C THR A 15 2.12 7.45 0.76
N LEU A 16 2.96 7.70 -0.25
CA LEU A 16 2.87 8.91 -1.07
C LEU A 16 1.56 8.97 -1.86
N SER A 17 1.16 7.85 -2.47
CA SER A 17 -0.05 7.76 -3.28
C SER A 17 -1.30 8.00 -2.45
N ILE A 18 -1.39 7.39 -1.26
CA ILE A 18 -2.51 7.60 -0.33
C ILE A 18 -2.56 9.06 0.14
N ASN A 19 -1.42 9.68 0.47
CA ASN A 19 -1.40 11.07 0.89
C ASN A 19 -1.88 12.03 -0.23
N TYR A 20 -1.44 11.79 -1.46
CA TYR A 20 -1.90 12.54 -2.63
C TYR A 20 -3.41 12.40 -2.85
N ILE A 21 -3.93 11.17 -2.82
CA ILE A 21 -5.35 10.91 -3.03
C ILE A 21 -6.20 11.46 -1.87
N ASN A 22 -5.74 11.37 -0.63
CA ASN A 22 -6.45 11.96 0.52
C ASN A 22 -6.59 13.48 0.38
N ARG A 23 -5.55 14.18 -0.08
CA ARG A 23 -5.66 15.62 -0.38
C ARG A 23 -6.68 15.90 -1.48
N HIS A 24 -6.78 15.03 -2.47
CA HIS A 24 -7.80 15.15 -3.52
C HIS A 24 -9.22 14.89 -2.98
N ILE A 25 -9.39 13.88 -2.12
CA ILE A 25 -10.66 13.55 -1.46
C ILE A 25 -11.13 14.72 -0.59
N ILE A 26 -10.23 15.35 0.18
CA ILE A 26 -10.56 16.53 0.99
C ILE A 26 -11.10 17.67 0.11
N LYS A 27 -10.45 17.95 -1.03
CA LYS A 27 -10.93 18.96 -1.99
C LYS A 27 -12.30 18.60 -2.58
N LEU A 28 -12.57 17.31 -2.83
CA LEU A 28 -13.88 16.85 -3.31
C LEU A 28 -14.97 17.04 -2.24
N PHE A 29 -14.64 16.84 -0.96
CA PHE A 29 -15.54 17.13 0.15
C PHE A 29 -15.80 18.63 0.30
N GLU A 30 -14.77 19.48 0.22
CA GLU A 30 -14.92 20.94 0.24
C GLU A 30 -15.78 21.46 -0.92
N ALA A 31 -15.71 20.81 -2.08
CA ALA A 31 -16.53 21.12 -3.25
C ALA A 31 -17.97 20.52 -3.18
N ASN A 32 -18.41 19.99 -2.03
CA ASN A 32 -19.69 19.31 -1.82
C ASN A 32 -19.95 18.10 -2.75
N ASN A 33 -18.91 17.54 -3.36
CA ASN A 33 -19.02 16.40 -4.26
C ASN A 33 -18.85 15.07 -3.52
N ILE A 34 -19.76 14.83 -2.55
CA ILE A 34 -19.68 13.74 -1.57
C ILE A 34 -19.68 12.36 -2.24
N LYS A 35 -20.50 12.17 -3.29
CA LYS A 35 -20.60 10.89 -4.00
C LYS A 35 -19.28 10.50 -4.64
N GLN A 36 -18.60 11.46 -5.28
CA GLN A 36 -17.32 11.22 -5.93
C GLN A 36 -16.21 11.01 -4.90
N ALA A 37 -16.20 11.79 -3.81
CA ALA A 37 -15.27 11.59 -2.69
C ALA A 37 -15.36 10.19 -2.08
N LEU A 38 -16.57 9.66 -1.87
CA LEU A 38 -16.80 8.31 -1.37
C LEU A 38 -16.28 7.24 -2.34
N ILE A 39 -16.60 7.35 -3.64
CA ILE A 39 -16.11 6.42 -4.66
C ILE A 39 -14.59 6.38 -4.67
N THR A 40 -13.94 7.56 -4.71
CA THR A 40 -12.48 7.65 -4.69
C THR A 40 -11.88 7.03 -3.43
N THR A 41 -12.52 7.21 -2.28
CA THR A 41 -12.09 6.61 -1.00
C THR A 41 -12.14 5.07 -1.06
N TYR A 42 -13.26 4.49 -1.51
CA TYR A 42 -13.41 3.03 -1.61
C TYR A 42 -12.43 2.40 -2.61
N VAL A 43 -12.22 3.05 -3.76
CA VAL A 43 -11.23 2.61 -4.75
C VAL A 43 -9.82 2.62 -4.17
N THR A 44 -9.48 3.67 -3.41
CA THR A 44 -8.16 3.82 -2.76
C THR A 44 -7.94 2.74 -1.70
N LEU A 45 -8.96 2.44 -0.89
CA LEU A 45 -8.95 1.33 0.07
C LEU A 45 -8.73 -0.02 -0.62
N GLY A 46 -9.47 -0.30 -1.68
CA GLY A 46 -9.34 -1.55 -2.45
C GLY A 46 -7.94 -1.73 -3.04
N CYS A 47 -7.38 -0.70 -3.68
CA CYS A 47 -6.01 -0.75 -4.19
C CYS A 47 -4.98 -0.94 -3.07
N SER A 48 -5.17 -0.27 -1.93
CA SER A 48 -4.24 -0.38 -0.80
C SER A 48 -4.19 -1.80 -0.24
N ILE A 49 -5.32 -2.50 -0.16
CA ILE A 49 -5.39 -3.90 0.29
C ILE A 49 -4.57 -4.81 -0.63
N ILE A 50 -4.66 -4.62 -1.95
CA ILE A 50 -3.92 -5.42 -2.93
C ILE A 50 -2.40 -5.22 -2.74
N VAL A 51 -1.96 -3.96 -2.61
CA VAL A 51 -0.54 -3.64 -2.42
C VAL A 51 -0.01 -4.22 -1.11
N VAL A 52 -0.75 -4.08 0.00
CA VAL A 52 -0.36 -4.65 1.30
C VAL A 52 -0.32 -6.18 1.25
N SER A 53 -1.23 -6.82 0.53
CA SER A 53 -1.24 -8.27 0.34
C SER A 53 0.02 -8.74 -0.41
N LEU A 54 0.43 -8.04 -1.46
CA LEU A 54 1.69 -8.29 -2.17
C LEU A 54 2.91 -8.11 -1.26
N MET A 55 2.94 -7.04 -0.46
CA MET A 55 4.01 -6.81 0.52
C MET A 55 4.10 -7.94 1.55
N THR A 56 2.95 -8.45 2.01
CA THR A 56 2.89 -9.56 2.98
C THR A 56 3.46 -10.85 2.39
N LEU A 57 3.18 -11.15 1.12
CA LEU A 57 3.76 -12.30 0.41
C LEU A 57 5.29 -12.18 0.28
N LEU A 58 5.79 -10.97 -0.06
CA LEU A 58 7.23 -10.72 -0.14
C LEU A 58 7.92 -10.85 1.23
N MET A 59 7.26 -10.38 2.29
CA MET A 59 7.74 -10.56 3.67
C MET A 59 7.79 -12.03 4.07
N ARG A 60 6.74 -12.81 3.76
CA ARG A 60 6.71 -14.27 4.02
C ARG A 60 7.90 -14.97 3.37
N ASN A 61 8.21 -14.65 2.12
CA ASN A 61 9.36 -15.25 1.43
C ASN A 61 10.68 -14.92 2.14
N MET A 62 10.82 -13.68 2.62
CA MET A 62 12.02 -13.29 3.37
C MET A 62 12.16 -14.02 4.70
N VAL A 63 11.06 -14.24 5.41
CA VAL A 63 11.05 -15.04 6.65
C VAL A 63 11.47 -16.48 6.38
N ILE A 64 10.99 -17.08 5.29
CA ILE A 64 11.37 -18.45 4.88
C ILE A 64 12.86 -18.52 4.53
N ASP A 65 13.38 -17.54 3.79
CA ASP A 65 14.79 -17.49 3.43
C ASP A 65 15.67 -17.33 4.68
N PHE A 66 15.25 -16.50 5.62
CA PHE A 66 15.95 -16.34 6.90
C PHE A 66 15.94 -17.66 7.69
N ALA A 67 14.77 -18.30 7.83
CA ALA A 67 14.65 -19.58 8.53
C ALA A 67 15.56 -20.67 7.95
N LYS A 68 15.72 -20.73 6.62
CA LYS A 68 16.64 -21.67 5.95
C LYS A 68 18.11 -21.43 6.29
N VAL A 69 18.52 -20.18 6.57
CA VAL A 69 19.90 -19.86 6.99
C VAL A 69 20.18 -20.36 8.40
N PHE A 70 19.18 -20.39 9.29
CA PHE A 70 19.35 -20.89 10.66
C PHE A 70 19.17 -22.41 10.79
N TYR A 71 18.40 -23.03 9.89
CA TYR A 71 18.20 -24.48 9.85
C TYR A 71 19.33 -25.25 9.15
N ARG A 72 20.32 -24.55 8.60
CA ARG A 72 21.49 -25.13 7.92
C ARG A 72 22.73 -24.92 8.77
#